data_AF-H1KPK0-F1
#
_entry.id   AF-H1KPK0-F1
#
_cell.length_a   1.000
_cell.length_b   1.000
_cell.length_c   1.000
_cell.angle_alpha   90.00
_cell.angle_beta   90.00
_cell.angle_gamma   90.00
#
_symmetry.space_group_name_H-M   'P 1'
#
loop_
_entity.id
_entity.type
_entity.pdbx_description
1 polymer ?
#
loop_
_entity_poly.entity_id
_entity_poly.type
_entity_poly.pdbx_seq_one_letter_code
_entity_poly.pdbx_strand_id
1 'polypeptide(L)'
;MIERSGRDLGPPFPGAELVYDLAACLRFFTRLPVPPLPDEPAPYAAPDFRTVPRMLPLAGLLIAAPAALVLVLAWEIRLGPFVAAALALVALALITGAMHEDGLADVADGFGGGQSRERSLEIMRDSRIGAYGGTALFLGLALRAAMLATLLDRSGGLAAVSLLFAAALSRTVALLPLAILDPARPG
;
A
#
# COMPACT_ATOMS: atom_id res chain seq x y z
N MET A 1 36.29 -21.55 20.76
CA MET A 1 35.15 -21.94 21.63
C MET A 1 34.59 -20.69 22.29
N ILE A 2 33.67 -20.00 21.62
CA ILE A 2 32.63 -19.18 22.25
C ILE A 2 31.40 -19.43 21.38
N GLU A 3 30.57 -20.38 21.80
CA GLU A 3 29.24 -20.61 21.26
C GLU A 3 28.44 -19.32 21.41
N ARG A 4 28.01 -18.74 20.28
CA ARG A 4 26.89 -17.81 20.28
C ARG A 4 25.64 -18.65 20.58
N SER A 5 25.35 -18.78 21.86
CA SER A 5 24.11 -19.33 22.39
C SER A 5 22.94 -18.71 21.64
N GLY A 6 22.26 -19.54 20.85
CA GLY A 6 20.95 -19.27 20.26
C GLY A 6 19.94 -19.12 21.38
N ARG A 7 19.96 -17.95 22.01
CA ARG A 7 18.95 -17.54 22.95
C ARG A 7 17.70 -17.23 22.15
N ASP A 8 16.86 -18.24 21.99
CA ASP A 8 15.43 -18.11 21.72
C ASP A 8 14.79 -17.42 22.93
N LEU A 9 15.15 -16.14 23.12
CA LEU A 9 14.45 -15.25 24.01
C LEU A 9 13.14 -14.99 23.29
N GLY A 10 12.08 -15.65 23.75
CA GLY A 10 10.72 -15.35 23.31
C GLY A 10 10.46 -13.83 23.38
N PRO A 11 9.36 -13.37 22.76
CA PRO A 11 9.13 -11.95 22.53
C PRO A 11 9.31 -11.13 23.82
N PRO A 12 9.94 -9.93 23.74
CA PRO A 12 10.31 -9.15 24.92
C PRO A 12 9.10 -8.75 25.78
N PHE A 13 7.90 -8.77 25.20
CA PHE A 13 6.63 -8.60 25.89
C PHE A 13 5.49 -9.31 25.12
N PRO A 14 4.35 -9.61 25.77
CA PRO A 14 3.19 -10.19 25.10
C PRO A 14 2.72 -9.31 23.93
N GLY A 15 2.67 -9.89 22.72
CA GLY A 15 2.23 -9.19 21.51
C GLY A 15 3.32 -8.45 20.72
N ALA A 16 4.59 -8.53 21.12
CA ALA A 16 5.69 -7.90 20.38
C ALA A 16 5.72 -8.29 18.90
N GLU A 17 5.43 -9.55 18.58
CA GLU A 17 5.30 -10.07 17.22
C GLU A 17 4.29 -9.30 16.35
N LEU A 18 3.17 -8.86 16.94
CA LEU A 18 2.16 -8.06 16.22
C LEU A 18 2.69 -6.66 15.91
N VAL A 19 3.48 -6.09 16.83
CA VAL A 19 4.12 -4.79 16.66
C VAL A 19 5.21 -4.87 15.59
N TYR A 20 6.00 -5.95 15.57
CA TYR A 20 7.01 -6.21 14.55
C TYR A 20 6.37 -6.39 13.17
N ASP A 21 5.30 -7.19 13.06
CA ASP A 21 4.57 -7.35 11.80
C ASP A 21 3.97 -6.05 11.30
N LEU A 22 3.41 -5.23 12.20
CA LEU A 22 2.87 -3.91 11.84
C LEU A 22 3.98 -2.99 11.33
N ALA A 23 5.13 -2.96 12.02
CA ALA A 23 6.29 -2.19 11.58
C ALA A 23 6.82 -2.67 10.22
N ALA A 24 6.89 -3.99 9.99
CA ALA A 24 7.25 -4.58 8.71
C ALA A 24 6.27 -4.17 7.60
N CYS A 25 4.95 -4.21 7.87
CA CYS A 25 3.94 -3.71 6.94
C CYS A 25 4.15 -2.23 6.60
N LEU A 26 4.33 -1.37 7.62
CA LEU A 26 4.50 0.06 7.39
C LEU A 26 5.78 0.36 6.60
N ARG A 27 6.89 -0.35 6.87
CA ARG A 27 8.13 -0.22 6.08
C ARG A 27 7.98 -0.69 4.64
N PHE A 28 7.21 -1.75 4.42
CA PHE A 28 7.01 -2.30 3.09
C PHE A 28 6.05 -1.47 2.24
N PHE A 29 4.92 -1.02 2.82
CA PHE A 29 3.85 -0.33 2.08
C PHE A 29 3.98 1.20 2.07
N THR A 30 4.99 1.77 2.73
CA THR A 30 5.18 3.23 2.80
C THR A 30 6.63 3.66 2.62
N ARG A 31 6.83 4.95 2.35
CA ARG A 31 8.12 5.66 2.43
C ARG A 31 8.33 6.34 3.79
N LEU A 32 7.49 6.07 4.78
CA LEU A 32 7.65 6.67 6.10
C LEU A 32 8.87 6.04 6.80
N PRO A 33 9.71 6.84 7.45
CA PRO A 33 10.84 6.33 8.21
C PRO A 33 10.33 5.64 9.48
N VAL A 34 10.22 4.32 9.44
CA VAL A 34 9.90 3.50 10.62
C VAL A 34 11.21 2.96 11.20
N PRO A 35 11.67 3.47 12.37
CA PRO A 35 12.92 3.02 12.98
C PRO A 35 12.86 1.55 13.40
N PRO A 36 14.00 0.88 13.62
CA PRO A 36 14.01 -0.48 14.16
C PRO A 36 13.44 -0.47 15.57
N LEU A 37 12.67 -1.50 15.92
CA LEU A 37 12.12 -1.64 17.26
C LEU A 37 13.13 -2.33 18.19
N PRO A 38 13.06 -2.10 19.52
CA PRO A 38 13.89 -2.82 20.48
C PRO A 38 13.71 -4.33 20.33
N ASP A 39 14.82 -5.07 20.30
CA ASP A 39 14.84 -6.54 20.17
C ASP A 39 14.12 -7.08 18.92
N GLU A 40 13.97 -6.27 17.88
CA GLU A 40 13.46 -6.71 16.58
C GLU A 40 14.50 -7.62 15.89
N PRO A 41 14.15 -8.88 15.52
CA PRO A 41 15.14 -9.83 15.02
C PRO A 41 15.84 -9.42 13.72
N ALA A 42 15.10 -8.86 12.78
CA ALA A 42 15.58 -8.52 11.44
C ALA A 42 14.89 -7.25 10.89
N PRO A 43 15.18 -6.07 11.45
CA PRO A 43 14.61 -4.82 10.97
C PRO A 43 15.00 -4.60 9.50
N TYR A 44 14.06 -4.07 8.72
CA TYR A 44 14.20 -3.78 7.28
C TYR A 44 14.30 -5.00 6.36
N ALA A 45 14.20 -6.23 6.87
CA ALA A 45 14.03 -7.41 6.03
C ALA A 45 12.67 -7.37 5.30
N ALA A 46 12.55 -8.16 4.23
CA ALA A 46 11.26 -8.35 3.57
C ALA A 46 10.24 -8.94 4.57
N PRO A 47 8.97 -8.50 4.54
CA PRO A 47 7.95 -9.02 5.44
C PRO A 47 7.72 -10.51 5.23
N ASP A 48 7.54 -11.26 6.32
CA ASP A 48 7.08 -12.66 6.24
C ASP A 48 5.57 -12.69 5.95
N PHE A 49 5.20 -13.02 4.72
CA PHE A 49 3.81 -13.12 4.28
C PHE A 49 2.99 -14.21 4.98
N ARG A 50 3.60 -15.03 5.85
CA ARG A 50 2.90 -15.98 6.73
C ARG A 50 2.35 -15.31 7.99
N THR A 51 2.98 -14.24 8.48
CA THR A 51 2.62 -13.59 9.75
C THR A 51 1.93 -12.25 9.53
N VAL A 52 2.42 -11.43 8.60
CA VAL A 52 1.90 -10.08 8.36
C VAL A 52 0.43 -9.96 7.95
N PRO A 53 -0.27 -10.96 7.35
CA PRO A 53 -1.69 -10.84 7.02
C PRO A 53 -2.59 -10.37 8.18
N ARG A 54 -2.24 -10.71 9.43
CA ARG A 54 -2.97 -10.29 10.63
C ARG A 54 -2.89 -8.78 10.91
N MET A 55 -1.89 -8.10 10.37
CA MET A 55 -1.65 -6.65 10.55
C MET A 55 -1.94 -5.81 9.31
N LEU A 56 -2.15 -6.41 8.14
CA LEU A 56 -2.43 -5.67 6.91
C LEU A 56 -3.64 -4.72 6.99
N PRO A 57 -4.79 -5.09 7.58
CA PRO A 57 -5.91 -4.16 7.72
C PRO A 57 -5.53 -2.93 8.55
N LEU A 58 -4.87 -3.15 9.70
CA LEU A 58 -4.43 -2.08 10.59
C LEU A 58 -3.37 -1.19 9.93
N ALA A 59 -2.41 -1.80 9.23
CA ALA A 59 -1.44 -1.05 8.44
C ALA A 59 -2.14 -0.19 7.39
N GLY A 60 -3.11 -0.74 6.65
CA GLY A 60 -3.92 0.01 5.68
C GLY A 60 -4.61 1.23 6.30
N LEU A 61 -5.21 1.08 7.49
CA LEU A 61 -5.81 2.19 8.24
C LEU A 61 -4.78 3.27 8.59
N LEU A 62 -3.64 2.89 9.16
CA LEU A 62 -2.59 3.83 9.56
C LEU A 62 -1.98 4.57 8.38
N ILE A 63 -1.82 3.88 7.24
CA ILE A 63 -1.30 4.46 6.00
C ILE A 63 -2.26 5.49 5.42
N ALA A 64 -3.57 5.22 5.47
CA ALA A 64 -4.58 6.14 4.95
C ALA A 64 -4.97 7.25 5.93
N ALA A 65 -4.67 7.12 7.22
CA ALA A 65 -5.05 8.11 8.23
C ALA A 65 -4.56 9.55 7.91
N PRO A 66 -3.31 9.78 7.48
CA PRO A 66 -2.88 11.13 7.11
C PRO A 66 -3.60 11.66 5.86
N ALA A 67 -3.86 10.81 4.87
CA ALA A 67 -4.61 11.20 3.67
C ALA A 67 -6.08 11.52 3.99
N ALA A 68 -6.69 10.74 4.90
CA ALA A 68 -8.03 10.99 5.43
C ALA A 68 -8.09 12.32 6.21
N LEU A 69 -7.04 12.63 7.00
CA LEU A 69 -6.93 13.91 7.68
C LEU A 69 -6.81 15.07 6.68
N VAL A 70 -6.00 14.93 5.62
CA VAL A 70 -5.90 15.93 4.54
C VAL A 70 -7.26 16.17 3.89
N LEU A 71 -8.03 15.11 3.61
CA LEU A 71 -9.38 15.23 3.05
C LEU A 71 -10.29 16.06 3.94
N VAL A 72 -10.35 15.75 5.24
CA VAL A 72 -11.20 16.45 6.20
C VAL A 72 -10.75 17.89 6.37
N LEU A 73 -9.46 18.16 6.57
CA LEU A 73 -8.96 19.52 6.73
C LEU A 73 -9.22 20.39 5.49
N ALA A 74 -8.99 19.84 4.29
CA ALA A 74 -9.29 20.52 3.03
C ALA A 74 -10.79 20.86 2.90
N TRP A 75 -11.66 19.96 3.33
CA TRP A 75 -13.10 20.19 3.36
C TRP A 75 -13.51 21.27 4.38
N GLU A 76 -12.97 21.23 5.60
CA GLU A 76 -13.30 22.19 6.66
C GLU A 76 -12.87 23.63 6.32
N ILE A 77 -11.75 23.81 5.60
CA ILE A 77 -11.35 25.12 5.07
C ILE A 77 -12.11 25.53 3.79
N ARG A 78 -13.16 24.77 3.43
CA ARG A 78 -14.07 25.00 2.30
C ARG A 78 -13.41 24.95 0.92
N LEU A 79 -12.41 24.07 0.73
CA LEU A 79 -11.98 23.73 -0.63
C LEU A 79 -13.08 22.94 -1.35
N GLY A 80 -13.14 23.07 -2.67
CA GLY A 80 -14.04 22.28 -3.49
C GLY A 80 -13.77 20.78 -3.33
N PRO A 81 -14.81 19.93 -3.45
CA PRO A 81 -14.74 18.49 -3.18
C PRO A 81 -13.68 17.77 -4.01
N PHE A 82 -13.55 18.15 -5.29
CA PHE A 82 -12.51 17.63 -6.17
C PHE A 82 -11.09 17.99 -5.72
N VAL A 83 -10.89 19.21 -5.23
CA VAL A 83 -9.58 19.66 -4.74
C VAL A 83 -9.22 18.91 -3.46
N ALA A 84 -10.15 18.78 -2.53
CA ALA A 84 -9.94 18.01 -1.30
C ALA A 84 -9.64 16.53 -1.60
N ALA A 85 -10.40 15.90 -2.51
CA ALA A 85 -10.17 14.53 -2.94
C ALA A 85 -8.79 14.35 -3.62
N ALA A 86 -8.41 15.27 -4.52
CA ALA A 86 -7.12 15.24 -5.18
C ALA A 86 -5.95 15.38 -4.18
N LEU A 87 -6.06 16.30 -3.21
CA LEU A 87 -5.05 16.47 -2.16
C LEU A 87 -4.89 15.21 -1.31
N ALA A 88 -6.00 14.55 -0.96
CA ALA A 88 -5.97 13.29 -0.22
C ALA A 88 -5.26 12.17 -1.01
N LEU A 89 -5.54 12.06 -2.32
CA LEU A 89 -4.87 11.07 -3.19
C LEU A 89 -3.38 11.38 -3.38
N VAL A 90 -3.01 12.65 -3.51
CA VAL A 90 -1.60 13.08 -3.56
C VAL A 90 -0.89 12.71 -2.25
N ALA A 91 -1.49 13.00 -1.10
CA ALA A 91 -0.93 12.64 0.19
C ALA A 91 -0.72 11.11 0.28
N LEU A 92 -1.72 10.32 -0.14
CA LEU A 92 -1.61 8.86 -0.12
C LEU A 92 -0.49 8.35 -1.04
N ALA A 93 -0.38 8.88 -2.27
CA ALA A 93 0.68 8.52 -3.20
C ALA A 93 2.08 8.88 -2.69
N LEU A 94 2.23 10.02 -2.02
CA LEU A 94 3.50 10.42 -1.39
C LEU A 94 3.88 9.48 -0.24
N ILE A 95 2.91 9.13 0.61
CA ILE A 95 3.11 8.24 1.76
C ILE A 95 3.49 6.84 1.28
N THR A 96 2.80 6.30 0.27
CA THR A 96 3.07 4.95 -0.26
C THR A 96 4.25 4.91 -1.23
N GLY A 97 4.76 6.07 -1.66
CA GLY A 97 5.74 6.13 -2.74
C GLY A 97 5.21 5.70 -4.09
N ALA A 98 3.89 5.82 -4.31
CA ALA A 98 3.17 5.41 -5.50
C ALA A 98 3.27 3.92 -5.84
N MET A 99 3.53 3.05 -4.85
CA MET A 99 3.71 1.61 -5.09
C MET A 99 2.50 0.93 -5.75
N HIS A 100 1.27 1.38 -5.46
CA HIS A 100 0.07 0.81 -6.07
C HIS A 100 -0.14 1.33 -7.49
N GLU A 101 0.15 2.61 -7.70
CA GLU A 101 0.11 3.25 -9.01
C GLU A 101 1.13 2.61 -9.96
N ASP A 102 2.36 2.39 -9.50
CA ASP A 102 3.43 1.71 -10.23
C ASP A 102 3.00 0.30 -10.67
N GLY A 103 2.53 -0.52 -9.73
CA GLY A 103 2.03 -1.86 -10.05
C GLY A 103 0.82 -1.87 -10.99
N LEU A 104 -0.05 -0.86 -10.92
CA LEU A 104 -1.16 -0.71 -11.88
C LEU A 104 -0.65 -0.39 -13.29
N ALA A 105 0.35 0.50 -13.40
CA ALA A 105 0.95 0.86 -14.67
C ALA A 105 1.70 -0.34 -15.28
N ASP A 106 2.53 -1.03 -14.49
CA ASP A 106 3.27 -2.22 -14.91
C ASP A 106 2.37 -3.32 -15.43
N VAL A 107 1.28 -3.62 -14.70
CA VAL A 107 0.31 -4.65 -15.12
C VAL A 107 -0.38 -4.25 -16.41
N ALA A 108 -0.78 -2.98 -16.54
CA ALA A 108 -1.46 -2.49 -17.74
C ALA A 108 -0.53 -2.50 -18.97
N ASP A 109 0.73 -2.06 -18.84
CA ASP A 109 1.71 -2.09 -19.92
C ASP A 109 2.15 -3.52 -20.25
N GLY A 110 2.36 -4.36 -19.25
CA GLY A 110 2.72 -5.76 -19.44
C GLY A 110 1.65 -6.55 -20.19
N PHE A 111 0.37 -6.37 -19.84
CA PHE A 111 -0.73 -7.07 -20.52
C PHE A 111 -1.18 -6.39 -21.82
N GLY A 112 -1.12 -5.07 -21.92
CA GLY A 112 -1.50 -4.36 -23.14
C GLY A 112 -0.43 -4.43 -24.24
N GLY A 113 0.85 -4.47 -23.86
CA GLY A 113 2.00 -4.47 -24.78
C GLY A 113 2.69 -5.82 -24.95
N GLY A 114 2.49 -6.78 -24.04
CA GLY A 114 3.13 -8.10 -24.09
C GLY A 114 2.23 -9.17 -24.71
N GLN A 115 2.63 -9.69 -25.87
CA GLN A 115 1.92 -10.78 -26.57
C GLN A 115 2.34 -12.19 -26.09
N SER A 116 3.38 -12.28 -25.28
CA SER A 116 3.84 -13.51 -24.61
C SER A 116 4.18 -13.23 -23.15
N ARG A 117 4.20 -14.27 -22.31
CA ARG A 117 4.54 -14.16 -20.88
C ARG A 117 5.92 -13.52 -20.68
N GLU A 118 6.90 -13.93 -21.47
CA GLU A 118 8.27 -13.43 -21.41
C GLU A 118 8.30 -11.94 -21.71
N ARG A 119 7.58 -11.51 -22.76
CA ARG A 119 7.52 -10.10 -23.14
C ARG A 119 6.78 -9.24 -22.12
N SER A 120 5.67 -9.73 -21.56
CA SER A 120 4.97 -9.04 -20.48
C SER A 120 5.87 -8.85 -19.25
N LEU A 121 6.63 -9.88 -18.87
CA LEU A 121 7.56 -9.83 -17.73
C LEU A 121 8.79 -8.94 -17.99
N GLU A 122 9.22 -8.79 -19.25
CA GLU A 122 10.23 -7.80 -19.65
C GLU A 122 9.69 -6.38 -19.52
N ILE A 123 8.47 -6.12 -20.01
CA ILE A 123 7.84 -4.80 -19.95
C ILE A 123 7.63 -4.38 -18.48
N MET A 124 7.13 -5.26 -17.62
CA MET A 124 6.96 -4.99 -16.18
C MET A 124 8.27 -4.74 -15.42
N ARG A 125 9.45 -4.98 -16.03
CA ARG A 125 10.76 -4.64 -15.43
C ARG A 125 11.31 -3.32 -15.96
N ASP A 126 10.72 -2.79 -17.02
CA ASP A 126 11.10 -1.52 -17.61
C ASP A 126 10.48 -0.40 -16.78
N SER A 127 11.29 0.54 -16.30
CA SER A 127 10.80 1.67 -15.51
C SER A 127 10.10 2.74 -16.34
N ARG A 128 10.06 2.59 -17.67
CA ARG A 128 9.36 3.51 -18.58
C ARG A 128 7.87 3.21 -18.61
N ILE A 129 7.07 4.25 -18.48
CA ILE A 129 5.62 4.17 -18.65
C ILE A 129 5.23 4.11 -20.13
N GLY A 130 4.37 3.16 -20.47
CA GLY A 130 3.75 3.02 -21.78
C GLY A 130 2.37 3.66 -21.87
N ALA A 131 1.74 3.55 -23.04
CA ALA A 131 0.42 4.14 -23.28
C ALA A 131 -0.68 3.46 -22.45
N TYR A 132 -0.57 2.15 -22.20
CA TYR A 132 -1.54 1.42 -21.39
C TYR A 132 -1.41 1.77 -19.91
N GLY A 133 -0.18 1.84 -19.39
CA GLY A 133 0.10 2.28 -18.03
C GLY A 133 -0.36 3.71 -17.77
N GLY A 134 -0.01 4.63 -18.67
CA GLY A 134 -0.49 6.02 -18.60
C GLY A 134 -2.01 6.14 -18.61
N THR A 135 -2.68 5.37 -19.47
CA THR A 135 -4.15 5.34 -19.53
C THR A 135 -4.76 4.76 -18.25
N ALA A 136 -4.21 3.65 -17.74
CA ALA A 136 -4.70 3.01 -16.52
C ALA A 136 -4.53 3.93 -15.29
N LEU A 137 -3.39 4.62 -15.18
CA LEU A 137 -3.16 5.61 -14.12
C LEU A 137 -4.15 6.77 -14.20
N PHE A 138 -4.34 7.34 -15.38
CA PHE A 138 -5.28 8.45 -15.58
C PHE A 138 -6.70 8.04 -15.18
N LEU A 139 -7.21 6.94 -15.74
CA LEU A 139 -8.56 6.44 -15.46
C LEU A 139 -8.71 6.07 -13.98
N GLY A 140 -7.73 5.38 -13.39
CA GLY A 140 -7.76 4.95 -12.00
C GLY A 140 -7.70 6.11 -11.00
N LEU A 141 -6.88 7.14 -11.24
CA LEU A 141 -6.83 8.33 -10.39
C LEU A 141 -8.06 9.21 -10.58
N ALA A 142 -8.52 9.42 -11.82
CA ALA A 142 -9.72 10.20 -12.10
C ALA A 142 -10.97 9.58 -11.46
N LEU A 143 -11.13 8.26 -11.56
CA LEU A 143 -12.26 7.56 -10.95
C LEU A 143 -12.22 7.65 -9.42
N ARG A 144 -11.04 7.42 -8.79
CA ARG A 144 -10.87 7.56 -7.34
C ARG A 144 -11.18 8.98 -6.87
N ALA A 145 -10.70 10.00 -7.60
CA ALA A 145 -10.95 11.40 -7.28
C ALA A 145 -12.44 11.74 -7.40
N ALA A 146 -13.09 11.33 -8.50
CA ALA A 146 -14.52 11.58 -8.72
C ALA A 146 -15.40 10.88 -7.67
N MET A 147 -15.10 9.61 -7.33
CA MET A 147 -15.83 8.87 -6.30
C MET A 147 -15.65 9.51 -4.92
N LEU A 148 -14.42 9.86 -4.54
CA LEU A 148 -14.14 10.47 -3.25
C LEU A 148 -14.75 11.88 -3.13
N ALA A 149 -14.67 12.68 -4.19
CA ALA A 149 -15.33 13.99 -4.26
C ALA A 149 -16.86 13.86 -4.13
N THR A 150 -17.46 12.89 -4.83
CA THR A 150 -18.90 12.62 -4.74
C THR A 150 -19.31 12.20 -3.33
N LEU A 151 -18.52 11.35 -2.67
CA LEU A 151 -18.78 10.96 -1.29
C LEU A 151 -18.62 12.14 -0.34
N LEU A 152 -17.61 12.99 -0.54
CA LEU A 152 -17.38 14.19 0.25
C LEU A 152 -18.55 15.17 0.13
N ASP A 153 -19.06 15.41 -1.08
CA ASP A 153 -20.25 16.25 -1.29
C ASP A 153 -21.50 15.70 -0.59
N ARG A 154 -21.67 14.38 -0.59
CA ARG A 154 -22.88 13.73 -0.03
C ARG A 154 -22.84 13.52 1.47
N SER A 155 -21.65 13.37 2.04
CA SER A 155 -21.48 12.90 3.43
C SER A 155 -20.51 13.75 4.27
N GLY A 156 -19.95 14.81 3.70
CA GLY A 156 -18.96 15.66 4.35
C GLY A 156 -17.75 14.84 4.83
N GLY A 157 -17.23 15.18 6.01
CA GLY A 157 -16.06 14.51 6.59
C GLY A 157 -16.18 12.98 6.73
N LEU A 158 -17.40 12.42 6.77
CA LEU A 158 -17.60 10.96 6.81
C LEU A 158 -17.04 10.25 5.56
N ALA A 159 -16.86 10.94 4.45
CA ALA A 159 -16.19 10.40 3.27
C ALA A 159 -14.77 9.87 3.57
N ALA A 160 -14.11 10.40 4.59
CA ALA A 160 -12.79 9.94 5.04
C ALA A 160 -12.82 8.47 5.51
N VAL A 161 -13.95 8.01 6.05
CA VAL A 161 -14.14 6.61 6.46
C VAL A 161 -14.03 5.67 5.26
N SER A 162 -14.54 6.07 4.09
CA SER A 162 -14.44 5.27 2.87
C SER A 162 -12.99 5.05 2.44
N LEU A 163 -12.14 6.07 2.61
CA LEU A 163 -10.71 6.00 2.29
C LEU A 163 -10.00 5.02 3.22
N LEU A 164 -10.30 5.09 4.52
CA LEU A 164 -9.74 4.18 5.54
C LEU A 164 -10.13 2.72 5.26
N PHE A 165 -11.42 2.47 5.00
CA PHE A 165 -11.89 1.11 4.67
C PHE A 165 -11.29 0.60 3.37
N ALA A 166 -11.23 1.43 2.32
CA ALA A 166 -10.64 1.04 1.04
C ALA A 166 -9.15 0.70 1.20
N ALA A 167 -8.43 1.44 2.04
CA ALA A 167 -7.02 1.15 2.32
C ALA A 167 -6.84 -0.16 3.09
N ALA A 168 -7.60 -0.40 4.15
CA ALA A 168 -7.56 -1.68 4.87
C ALA A 168 -7.88 -2.87 3.94
N LEU A 169 -8.97 -2.76 3.18
CA LEU A 169 -9.44 -3.82 2.29
C LEU A 169 -8.44 -4.12 1.17
N SER A 170 -7.89 -3.09 0.51
CA SER A 170 -6.96 -3.27 -0.60
C SER A 170 -5.70 -4.04 -0.21
N ARG A 171 -5.14 -3.81 0.99
CA ARG A 171 -3.93 -4.54 1.44
C ARG A 171 -4.25 -5.99 1.77
N THR A 172 -5.44 -6.28 2.29
CA THR A 172 -5.88 -7.66 2.51
C THR A 172 -6.14 -8.39 1.20
N VAL A 173 -6.82 -7.74 0.25
CA VAL A 173 -7.14 -8.33 -1.07
C VAL A 173 -5.89 -8.57 -1.90
N ALA A 174 -4.81 -7.79 -1.71
CA ALA A 174 -3.52 -8.02 -2.36
C ALA A 174 -2.89 -9.38 -2.03
N LEU A 175 -3.34 -10.07 -0.97
CA LEU A 175 -2.92 -11.46 -0.68
C LEU A 175 -3.59 -12.49 -1.57
N LEU A 176 -4.70 -12.15 -2.23
CA LEU A 176 -5.45 -13.13 -3.02
C LEU A 176 -4.58 -13.73 -4.13
N PRO A 177 -3.87 -12.96 -4.97
CA PRO A 177 -2.95 -13.53 -5.97
C PRO A 177 -1.88 -14.45 -5.35
N LEU A 178 -1.35 -14.12 -4.17
CA LEU A 178 -0.36 -14.95 -3.46
C LEU A 178 -0.94 -16.28 -2.96
N ALA A 179 -2.24 -16.31 -2.66
CA ALA A 179 -2.91 -17.49 -2.15
C ALA A 179 -3.44 -18.42 -3.25
N ILE A 180 -3.75 -17.88 -4.44
CA ILE A 180 -4.44 -18.62 -5.51
C ILE A 180 -3.61 -18.84 -6.77
N LEU A 181 -2.51 -18.11 -6.98
CA LEU A 181 -1.68 -18.23 -8.18
C LEU A 181 -0.29 -18.78 -7.86
N ASP A 182 0.25 -19.55 -8.80
CA ASP A 182 1.64 -19.97 -8.75
C ASP A 182 2.58 -18.77 -9.01
N PRO A 183 3.79 -18.77 -8.42
CA PRO A 183 4.79 -17.74 -8.69
C PRO A 183 5.08 -17.59 -10.19
N ALA A 184 5.08 -16.34 -10.66
CA ALA A 184 5.37 -16.02 -12.07
C ALA A 184 6.81 -16.36 -12.48
N ARG A 185 7.71 -16.64 -11.53
CA ARG A 185 9.05 -17.19 -11.78
C ARG A 185 9.32 -18.30 -10.78
N PRO A 186 9.97 -19.41 -11.18
CA PRO A 186 10.50 -20.36 -10.23
C PRO A 186 11.54 -19.65 -9.35
N GLY A 187 11.45 -19.88 -8.04
CA GLY A 187 12.41 -19.43 -7.04
C GLY A 187 13.66 -20.28 -6.98
#